data_AF-A0A2V6N5L2-F1
#
_entry.id   AF-A0A2V6N5L2-F1
#
_cell.length_a   1.000
_cell.length_b   1.000
_cell.length_c   1.000
_cell.angle_alpha   90.00
_cell.angle_beta   90.00
_cell.angle_gamma   90.00
#
_symmetry.space_group_name_H-M   'P 1'
#
loop_
_entity.id
_entity.type
_entity.pdbx_description
1 polymer ?
#
loop_
_entity_poly.entity_id
_entity_poly.type
_entity_poly.pdbx_seq_one_letter_code
_entity_poly.pdbx_strand_id
1 'polypeptide(L)'
;MKPYCFFAHVAFALDARAHASPQATANLIIEINDTTLTSCGNKKHVKVSALTDSQKMELAGEIAVAAALDYLKSEEEFRQFPAQRFVNFDLIRPTYISIRPPPTKVLPNGSKVWRLEESEASKLRGEPLSIRYPDIERRLAAHPFLKGMSRHHLELLALCAMPTEFDAGQIIFLEGDPANGFYLIETGTVVLEGKTSDGQPVVIDTVSAGEPLGWSWLFPPYLWHFDARATEACTAICLSGIMLRQHRDEDLTLSNELFKRTTEVIVRRLQAARGKLISRK
;
A
#
# COMPACT_ATOMS: atom_id res chain seq x y z
N MET A 1 -13.51 18.82 -2.42
CA MET A 1 -13.37 17.47 -3.02
C MET A 1 -14.30 16.52 -2.29
N LYS A 2 -14.62 15.33 -2.83
CA LYS A 2 -15.35 14.31 -2.04
C LYS A 2 -14.40 13.73 -0.97
N PRO A 3 -14.85 13.49 0.26
CA PRO A 3 -13.99 12.92 1.29
C PRO A 3 -13.59 11.49 0.94
N TYR A 4 -12.41 11.06 1.39
CA TYR A 4 -11.96 9.68 1.31
C TYR A 4 -12.54 8.90 2.48
N CYS A 5 -13.21 7.78 2.20
CA CYS A 5 -13.77 6.92 3.25
C CYS A 5 -13.07 5.57 3.21
N PHE A 6 -12.59 5.08 4.35
CA PHE A 6 -11.93 3.78 4.47
C PHE A 6 -12.73 2.87 5.39
N PHE A 7 -12.99 1.63 4.96
CA PHE A 7 -13.49 0.57 5.83
C PHE A 7 -12.30 -0.17 6.44
N ALA A 8 -12.27 -0.32 7.76
CA ALA A 8 -11.26 -1.07 8.48
C ALA A 8 -11.88 -2.21 9.27
N HIS A 9 -11.52 -3.44 8.95
CA HIS A 9 -11.77 -4.61 9.80
C HIS A 9 -10.51 -4.92 10.58
N VAL A 10 -10.55 -4.83 11.89
CA VAL A 10 -9.39 -5.01 12.78
C VAL A 10 -9.64 -6.21 13.68
N ALA A 11 -8.69 -7.13 13.75
CA ALA A 11 -8.72 -8.28 14.63
C ALA A 11 -7.79 -8.08 15.82
N PHE A 12 -8.17 -8.62 16.97
CA PHE A 12 -7.45 -8.51 18.23
C PHE A 12 -7.13 -9.88 18.80
N ALA A 13 -5.96 -9.99 19.43
CA ALA A 13 -5.51 -11.21 20.08
C ALA A 13 -4.67 -10.95 21.35
N LEU A 14 -4.62 -11.95 22.23
CA LEU A 14 -3.82 -11.92 23.46
C LEU A 14 -2.34 -12.26 23.22
N ASP A 15 -2.05 -13.07 22.21
CA ASP A 15 -0.70 -13.37 21.71
C ASP A 15 -0.74 -13.18 20.20
N ALA A 16 0.29 -12.52 19.65
CA ALA A 16 0.47 -12.39 18.21
C ALA A 16 0.36 -13.76 17.53
N ARG A 17 0.90 -14.82 18.14
CA ARG A 17 0.96 -16.19 17.58
C ARG A 17 -0.40 -16.91 17.45
N ALA A 18 -1.50 -16.36 17.96
CA ALA A 18 -2.85 -16.95 17.89
C ALA A 18 -3.56 -16.65 16.55
N HIS A 19 -2.87 -16.82 15.42
CA HIS A 19 -3.26 -16.25 14.12
C HIS A 19 -4.51 -16.88 13.44
N ALA A 20 -5.03 -18.01 13.93
CA ALA A 20 -6.13 -18.73 13.27
C ALA A 20 -7.53 -18.33 13.75
N SER A 21 -7.68 -17.63 14.88
CA SER A 21 -9.00 -17.26 15.42
C SER A 21 -8.91 -15.99 16.27
N PRO A 22 -9.37 -14.83 15.76
CA PRO A 22 -9.34 -13.59 16.53
C PRO A 22 -10.28 -13.66 17.73
N GLN A 23 -9.80 -13.23 18.90
CA GLN A 23 -10.59 -13.19 20.13
C GLN A 23 -11.58 -12.03 20.15
N ALA A 24 -11.29 -10.96 19.39
CA ALA A 24 -12.23 -9.87 19.15
C ALA A 24 -11.97 -9.23 17.78
N THR A 25 -12.97 -8.50 17.28
CA THR A 25 -12.85 -7.71 16.05
C THR A 25 -13.52 -6.35 16.19
N ALA A 26 -12.99 -5.34 15.50
CA ALA A 26 -13.60 -4.03 15.33
C ALA A 26 -13.85 -3.76 13.84
N ASN A 27 -14.95 -3.07 13.53
CA ASN A 27 -15.33 -2.70 12.18
C ASN A 27 -15.56 -1.20 12.14
N LEU A 28 -14.76 -0.50 11.37
CA LEU A 28 -14.71 0.95 11.38
C LEU A 28 -14.93 1.50 9.97
N ILE A 29 -15.59 2.65 9.88
CA ILE A 29 -15.47 3.55 8.73
C ILE A 29 -14.69 4.78 9.19
N ILE A 30 -13.70 5.19 8.41
CA ILE A 30 -12.89 6.37 8.66
C ILE A 30 -13.04 7.36 7.49
N GLU A 31 -13.58 8.55 7.75
CA GLU A 31 -13.72 9.62 6.75
C GLU A 31 -12.60 10.65 6.94
N ILE A 32 -11.83 10.89 5.87
CA ILE A 32 -10.79 11.90 5.76
C ILE A 32 -11.23 12.96 4.75
N ASN A 33 -11.44 14.18 5.23
CA ASN A 33 -11.81 15.33 4.40
C ASN A 33 -10.57 16.17 4.03
N ASP A 34 -10.77 17.14 3.12
CA ASP A 34 -9.70 18.00 2.62
C ASP A 34 -9.02 18.81 3.72
N THR A 35 -9.77 19.23 4.74
CA THR A 35 -9.24 20.01 5.87
C THR A 35 -8.33 19.16 6.74
N THR A 36 -8.72 17.93 7.06
CA THR A 36 -7.87 16.95 7.77
C THR A 36 -6.63 16.59 6.95
N LEU A 37 -6.80 16.36 5.64
CA LEU A 37 -5.70 16.05 4.73
C LEU A 37 -4.67 17.19 4.73
N THR A 38 -5.12 18.44 4.58
CA THR A 38 -4.26 19.63 4.57
C THR A 38 -3.60 19.89 5.91
N SER A 39 -4.33 19.73 7.03
CA SER A 39 -3.78 19.91 8.38
C SER A 39 -2.68 18.90 8.70
N CYS A 40 -2.91 17.62 8.36
CA CYS A 40 -1.92 16.57 8.57
C CYS A 40 -0.74 16.69 7.59
N GLY A 41 -1.00 17.08 6.33
CA GLY A 41 0.05 17.36 5.36
C GLY A 41 0.99 18.47 5.84
N ASN A 42 0.46 19.58 6.35
CA ASN A 42 1.27 20.67 6.90
C ASN A 42 2.15 20.22 8.08
N LYS A 43 1.62 19.37 8.98
CA LYS A 43 2.41 18.78 10.09
C LYS A 43 3.54 17.88 9.59
N LYS A 44 3.38 17.26 8.41
CA LYS A 44 4.39 16.44 7.73
C LYS A 44 5.25 17.26 6.73
N HIS A 45 5.14 18.59 6.71
CA HIS A 45 5.80 19.47 5.72
C HIS A 45 5.46 19.17 4.25
N VAL A 46 4.30 18.55 3.99
CA VAL A 46 3.80 18.22 2.64
C VAL A 46 2.76 19.24 2.19
N LYS A 47 2.98 19.90 1.04
CA LYS A 47 1.98 20.78 0.40
C LYS A 47 0.92 19.96 -0.32
N VAL A 48 -0.22 19.72 0.35
CA VAL A 48 -1.33 18.91 -0.18
C VAL A 48 -1.91 19.45 -1.50
N SER A 49 -1.83 20.76 -1.75
CA SER A 49 -2.29 21.37 -3.00
C SER A 49 -1.43 20.99 -4.22
N ALA A 50 -0.19 20.56 -4.02
CA ALA A 50 0.74 20.16 -5.08
C ALA A 50 0.71 18.65 -5.37
N LEU A 51 -0.02 17.87 -4.56
CA LEU A 51 -0.12 16.42 -4.72
C LEU A 51 -1.08 16.04 -5.85
N THR A 52 -0.73 14.97 -6.57
CA THR A 52 -1.64 14.26 -7.48
C THR A 52 -2.77 13.58 -6.70
N ASP A 53 -3.84 13.19 -7.39
CA ASP A 53 -4.98 12.51 -6.75
C ASP A 53 -4.58 11.15 -6.14
N SER A 54 -3.63 10.44 -6.76
CA SER A 54 -3.06 9.21 -6.21
C SER A 54 -2.30 9.46 -4.90
N GLN A 55 -1.44 10.48 -4.87
CA GLN A 55 -0.68 10.85 -3.66
C GLN A 55 -1.60 11.34 -2.53
N LYS A 56 -2.68 12.06 -2.86
CA LYS A 56 -3.70 12.47 -1.87
C LYS A 56 -4.44 11.28 -1.29
N MET A 57 -4.80 10.30 -2.12
CA MET A 57 -5.44 9.07 -1.69
C MET A 57 -4.53 8.28 -0.74
N GLU A 58 -3.25 8.17 -1.06
CA GLU A 58 -2.26 7.46 -0.25
C GLU A 58 -2.07 8.13 1.11
N LEU A 59 -1.90 9.46 1.13
CA LEU A 59 -1.82 10.24 2.36
C LEU A 59 -3.11 10.11 3.19
N ALA A 60 -4.29 10.08 2.55
CA ALA A 60 -5.55 9.86 3.22
C ALA A 60 -5.61 8.46 3.87
N GLY A 61 -5.08 7.43 3.19
CA GLY A 61 -4.95 6.09 3.73
C GLY A 61 -4.08 6.04 4.99
N GLU A 62 -2.91 6.68 4.97
CA GLU A 62 -2.03 6.77 6.14
C GLU A 62 -2.71 7.44 7.34
N ILE A 63 -3.41 8.56 7.10
CA ILE A 63 -4.14 9.29 8.14
C ILE A 63 -5.27 8.41 8.69
N ALA A 64 -5.97 7.67 7.82
CA ALA A 64 -7.07 6.81 8.22
C ALA A 64 -6.60 5.59 9.04
N VAL A 65 -5.44 5.01 8.73
CA VAL A 65 -4.81 3.97 9.57
C VAL A 65 -4.48 4.54 10.95
N ALA A 66 -3.82 5.70 11.01
CA ALA A 66 -3.48 6.35 12.27
C ALA A 66 -4.74 6.68 13.11
N ALA A 67 -5.78 7.20 12.46
CA ALA A 67 -7.06 7.49 13.08
C ALA A 67 -7.75 6.23 13.65
N ALA A 68 -7.74 5.13 12.90
CA ALA A 68 -8.27 3.86 13.38
C ALA A 68 -7.50 3.37 14.63
N LEU A 69 -6.16 3.43 14.60
CA LEU A 69 -5.33 3.05 15.75
C LEU A 69 -5.59 3.93 16.98
N ASP A 70 -5.71 5.25 16.80
CA ASP A 70 -5.99 6.20 17.87
C ASP A 70 -7.38 5.97 18.49
N TYR A 71 -8.37 5.70 17.64
CA TYR A 71 -9.71 5.30 18.10
C TYR A 71 -9.63 4.03 18.94
N LEU A 72 -9.04 2.96 18.42
CA LEU A 72 -8.99 1.65 19.10
C LEU A 72 -8.26 1.71 20.45
N LYS A 73 -7.16 2.47 20.56
CA LYS A 73 -6.45 2.69 21.83
C LYS A 73 -7.31 3.38 22.89
N SER A 74 -8.24 4.22 22.44
CA SER A 74 -9.10 4.99 23.33
C SER A 74 -10.24 4.15 23.93
N GLU A 75 -10.64 3.07 23.26
CA GLU A 75 -11.71 2.17 23.69
C GLU A 75 -11.19 1.14 24.71
N GLU A 76 -11.87 1.02 25.85
CA GLU A 76 -11.40 0.17 26.97
C GLU A 76 -11.42 -1.32 26.63
N GLU A 77 -12.40 -1.76 25.83
CA GLU A 77 -12.60 -3.16 25.46
C GLU A 77 -11.42 -3.76 24.67
N PHE A 78 -10.64 -2.91 23.97
CA PHE A 78 -9.51 -3.35 23.16
C PHE A 78 -8.16 -3.25 23.88
N ARG A 79 -8.08 -2.50 25.00
CA ARG A 79 -6.82 -2.33 25.76
C ARG A 79 -6.26 -3.63 26.33
N GLN A 80 -7.11 -4.63 26.53
CA GLN A 80 -6.72 -5.96 27.00
C GLN A 80 -5.98 -6.80 25.95
N PHE A 81 -6.03 -6.41 24.67
CA PHE A 81 -5.39 -7.14 23.58
C PHE A 81 -4.08 -6.44 23.17
N PRO A 82 -2.90 -6.98 23.53
CA PRO A 82 -1.62 -6.38 23.14
C PRO A 82 -1.34 -6.52 21.64
N ALA A 83 -1.99 -7.47 20.95
CA ALA A 83 -1.87 -7.67 19.51
C ALA A 83 -3.15 -7.23 18.79
N GLN A 84 -2.99 -6.41 17.75
CA GLN A 84 -4.06 -5.97 16.86
C GLN A 84 -3.56 -5.91 15.42
N ARG A 85 -4.42 -6.26 14.45
CA ARG A 85 -4.08 -6.25 13.01
C ARG A 85 -5.24 -5.79 12.17
N PHE A 86 -4.97 -5.06 11.09
CA PHE A 86 -5.97 -4.79 10.07
C PHE A 86 -6.13 -6.02 9.19
N VAL A 87 -7.28 -6.70 9.31
CA VAL A 87 -7.69 -7.80 8.45
C VAL A 87 -8.16 -7.28 7.09
N ASN A 88 -8.82 -6.11 7.09
CA ASN A 88 -9.23 -5.41 5.89
C ASN A 88 -9.03 -3.89 6.09
N PHE A 89 -8.55 -3.19 5.06
CA PHE A 89 -8.46 -1.73 5.01
C PHE A 89 -8.70 -1.19 3.60
N ASP A 90 -9.93 -0.78 3.33
CA ASP A 90 -10.45 -0.58 1.98
C ASP A 90 -10.99 0.84 1.76
N LEU A 91 -10.56 1.53 0.69
CA LEU A 91 -11.26 2.76 0.26
C LEU A 91 -12.68 2.40 -0.23
N ILE A 92 -13.71 2.98 0.38
CA ILE A 92 -15.13 2.77 0.05
C ILE A 92 -15.75 4.03 -0.53
N ARG A 93 -16.70 3.86 -1.46
CA ARG A 93 -17.47 5.01 -1.98
C ARG A 93 -18.54 5.43 -0.97
N PRO A 94 -18.82 6.74 -0.81
CA PRO A 94 -19.78 7.24 0.19
C PRO A 94 -21.24 6.80 -0.02
N THR A 95 -21.53 6.07 -1.09
CA THR A 95 -22.89 5.63 -1.47
C THR A 95 -23.50 4.65 -0.49
N TYR A 96 -22.72 4.01 0.38
CA TYR A 96 -23.23 3.00 1.31
C TYR A 96 -23.89 3.59 2.57
N ILE A 97 -23.51 4.79 3.00
CA ILE A 97 -24.11 5.44 4.18
C ILE A 97 -25.28 6.32 3.71
N SER A 98 -26.37 5.68 3.28
CA SER A 98 -27.55 6.38 2.76
C SER A 98 -28.32 7.17 3.84
N ILE A 99 -27.98 6.98 5.12
CA ILE A 99 -28.42 7.78 6.27
C ILE A 99 -27.18 7.91 7.15
N ARG A 100 -26.61 9.11 7.33
CA ARG A 100 -25.42 9.30 8.18
C ARG A 100 -25.84 9.45 9.64
N PRO A 101 -25.78 8.41 10.49
CA PRO A 101 -25.74 8.64 11.92
C PRO A 101 -24.51 9.53 12.24
N PRO A 102 -24.55 10.31 13.33
CA PRO A 102 -23.38 11.05 13.77
C PRO A 102 -22.19 10.09 13.95
N PRO A 103 -20.96 10.53 13.65
CA PRO A 103 -19.78 9.70 13.84
C PRO A 103 -19.67 9.27 15.30
N THR A 104 -19.31 8.01 15.53
CA THR A 104 -19.02 7.46 16.85
C THR A 104 -17.95 8.30 17.55
N LYS A 105 -16.95 8.77 16.79
CA LYS A 105 -15.92 9.68 17.30
C LYS A 105 -15.41 10.64 16.23
N VAL A 106 -15.12 11.86 16.63
CA VAL A 106 -14.32 12.81 15.85
C VAL A 106 -12.99 12.99 16.57
N LEU A 107 -11.90 12.66 15.90
CA LEU A 107 -10.56 12.73 16.49
C LEU A 107 -10.01 14.17 16.44
N PRO A 108 -9.00 14.51 17.25
CA PRO A 108 -8.39 15.84 17.27
C PRO A 108 -7.80 16.29 15.91
N ASN A 109 -7.45 15.34 15.04
CA ASN A 109 -6.98 15.62 13.67
C ASN A 109 -8.15 15.90 12.68
N GLY A 110 -9.40 15.85 13.14
CA GLY A 110 -10.60 16.06 12.34
C GLY A 110 -11.13 14.81 11.62
N SER A 111 -10.41 13.67 11.71
CA SER A 111 -10.86 12.40 11.15
C SER A 111 -12.13 11.95 11.87
N LYS A 112 -13.10 11.45 11.12
CA LYS A 112 -14.35 10.93 11.70
C LYS A 112 -14.34 9.42 11.62
N VAL A 113 -14.73 8.77 12.72
CA VAL A 113 -14.77 7.31 12.85
C VAL A 113 -16.19 6.88 13.18
N TRP A 114 -16.73 5.91 12.45
CA TRP A 114 -17.96 5.20 12.77
C TRP A 114 -17.60 3.76 13.13
N ARG A 115 -18.09 3.29 14.27
CA ARG A 115 -18.10 1.87 14.59
C ARG A 115 -19.35 1.25 13.97
N LEU A 116 -19.14 0.16 13.25
CA LEU A 116 -20.23 -0.56 12.58
C LEU A 116 -20.67 -1.77 13.39
N GLU A 117 -21.96 -2.03 13.35
CA GLU A 117 -22.54 -3.28 13.82
C GLU A 117 -22.13 -4.44 12.89
N GLU A 118 -22.09 -5.66 13.43
CA GLU A 118 -21.65 -6.84 12.69
C GLU A 118 -22.48 -7.07 11.42
N SER A 119 -23.79 -6.77 11.44
CA SER A 119 -24.68 -6.89 10.29
C SER A 119 -24.42 -5.87 9.18
N GLU A 120 -23.87 -4.69 9.50
CA GLU A 120 -23.49 -3.66 8.55
C GLU A 120 -22.08 -3.91 8.00
N ALA A 121 -21.16 -4.25 8.91
CA ALA A 121 -19.80 -4.64 8.56
C ALA A 121 -19.78 -5.90 7.70
N SER A 122 -20.69 -6.86 7.94
CA SER A 122 -20.79 -8.09 7.14
C SER A 122 -21.15 -7.81 5.68
N LYS A 123 -21.92 -6.74 5.40
CA LYS A 123 -22.19 -6.32 4.02
C LYS A 123 -20.97 -5.69 3.34
N LEU A 124 -20.07 -5.10 4.13
CA LEU A 124 -18.77 -4.56 3.66
C LEU A 124 -17.67 -5.64 3.60
N ARG A 125 -17.75 -6.69 4.43
CA ARG A 125 -16.83 -7.86 4.44
C ARG A 125 -17.27 -8.99 3.51
N GLY A 126 -18.57 -9.09 3.25
CA GLY A 126 -19.24 -10.11 2.44
C GLY A 126 -19.24 -9.77 0.95
N GLU A 127 -18.69 -8.62 0.59
CA GLU A 127 -18.00 -8.51 -0.68
C GLU A 127 -16.65 -9.24 -0.50
N PRO A 128 -16.44 -10.45 -1.08
CA PRO A 128 -15.17 -11.16 -1.12
C PRO A 128 -13.94 -10.31 -0.88
N LEU A 129 -13.05 -10.86 -0.05
CA LEU A 129 -11.68 -10.39 0.18
C LEU A 129 -10.86 -10.26 -1.12
N SER A 130 -11.44 -10.65 -2.25
CA SER A 130 -11.29 -9.96 -3.54
C SER A 130 -12.61 -9.92 -4.37
N ILE A 131 -13.49 -8.93 -4.19
CA ILE A 131 -14.50 -8.55 -5.21
C ILE A 131 -13.95 -7.50 -6.14
N ARG A 132 -13.07 -6.61 -5.66
CA ARG A 132 -12.53 -5.57 -6.54
C ARG A 132 -11.84 -6.19 -7.76
N TYR A 133 -11.14 -7.31 -7.56
CA TYR A 133 -10.36 -7.97 -8.60
C TYR A 133 -10.36 -9.50 -8.40
N PRO A 134 -11.45 -10.21 -8.77
CA PRO A 134 -11.63 -11.64 -8.47
C PRO A 134 -10.49 -12.55 -8.97
N ASP A 135 -9.60 -12.04 -9.81
CA ASP A 135 -8.42 -12.70 -10.35
C ASP A 135 -7.08 -12.28 -9.70
N ILE A 136 -7.05 -11.44 -8.66
CA ILE A 136 -5.79 -10.85 -8.17
C ILE A 136 -4.82 -11.90 -7.63
N GLU A 137 -5.31 -12.88 -6.86
CA GLU A 137 -4.48 -14.00 -6.40
C GLU A 137 -3.93 -14.82 -7.56
N ARG A 138 -4.76 -15.06 -8.59
CA ARG A 138 -4.35 -15.77 -9.81
C ARG A 138 -3.27 -15.00 -10.57
N ARG A 139 -3.41 -13.67 -10.67
CA ARG A 139 -2.44 -12.78 -11.31
C ARG A 139 -1.13 -12.70 -10.53
N LEU A 140 -1.21 -12.57 -9.20
CA LEU A 140 -0.05 -12.65 -8.30
C LEU A 140 0.68 -13.99 -8.48
N ALA A 141 -0.03 -15.11 -8.47
CA ALA A 141 0.53 -16.45 -8.66
C ALA A 141 1.20 -16.62 -10.04
N ALA A 142 0.64 -15.98 -11.08
CA ALA A 142 1.16 -16.02 -12.44
C ALA A 142 2.39 -15.11 -12.64
N HIS A 143 2.55 -14.07 -11.82
CA HIS A 143 3.63 -13.11 -12.00
C HIS A 143 5.01 -13.76 -11.73
N PRO A 144 5.99 -13.66 -12.66
CA PRO A 144 7.28 -14.35 -12.54
C PRO A 144 8.03 -14.10 -11.23
N PHE A 145 7.97 -12.88 -10.70
CA PHE A 145 8.60 -12.53 -9.41
C PHE A 145 8.07 -13.36 -8.24
N LEU A 146 6.81 -13.78 -8.25
CA LEU A 146 6.16 -14.52 -7.16
C LEU A 146 6.05 -16.02 -7.46
N LYS A 147 6.62 -16.49 -8.57
CA LYS A 147 6.57 -17.89 -8.98
C LYS A 147 7.05 -18.81 -7.86
N GLY A 148 6.23 -19.79 -7.50
CA GLY A 148 6.54 -20.79 -6.48
C GLY A 148 6.35 -20.33 -5.03
N MET A 149 5.78 -19.14 -4.79
CA MET A 149 5.33 -18.77 -3.44
C MET A 149 4.15 -19.64 -3.02
N SER A 150 4.04 -19.86 -1.70
CA SER A 150 2.93 -20.65 -1.14
C SER A 150 1.59 -19.94 -1.35
N ARG A 151 0.51 -20.70 -1.40
CA ARG A 151 -0.85 -20.14 -1.45
C ARG A 151 -1.09 -19.17 -0.30
N HIS A 152 -0.66 -19.52 0.92
CA HIS A 152 -0.77 -18.66 2.09
C HIS A 152 -0.10 -17.30 1.88
N HIS A 153 1.12 -17.29 1.33
CA HIS A 153 1.81 -16.03 1.03
C HIS A 153 1.12 -15.21 -0.04
N LEU A 154 0.58 -15.86 -1.07
CA LEU A 154 -0.17 -15.17 -2.12
C LEU A 154 -1.48 -14.54 -1.60
N GLU A 155 -2.17 -15.22 -0.68
CA GLU A 155 -3.35 -14.69 0.02
C GLU A 155 -2.98 -13.44 0.84
N LEU A 156 -1.87 -13.47 1.58
CA LEU A 156 -1.38 -12.28 2.32
C LEU A 156 -1.01 -11.11 1.40
N LEU A 157 -0.35 -11.40 0.28
CA LEU A 157 -0.02 -10.37 -0.72
C LEU A 157 -1.28 -9.79 -1.37
N ALA A 158 -2.31 -10.61 -1.62
CA ALA A 158 -3.56 -10.17 -2.21
C ALA A 158 -4.29 -9.13 -1.35
N LEU A 159 -4.21 -9.24 -0.02
CA LEU A 159 -4.76 -8.23 0.91
C LEU A 159 -4.11 -6.85 0.76
N CYS A 160 -2.90 -6.79 0.20
CA CYS A 160 -2.14 -5.56 -0.01
C CYS A 160 -2.18 -5.09 -1.47
N ALA A 161 -2.84 -5.82 -2.37
CA ALA A 161 -2.70 -5.70 -3.82
C ALA A 161 -3.81 -4.90 -4.49
N MET A 162 -3.43 -4.07 -5.46
CA MET A 162 -4.34 -3.32 -6.32
C MET A 162 -3.81 -3.27 -7.76
N PRO A 163 -4.54 -3.78 -8.76
CA PRO A 163 -4.34 -3.48 -10.16
C PRO A 163 -4.26 -1.99 -10.42
N THR A 164 -3.24 -1.59 -11.15
CA THR A 164 -2.94 -0.20 -11.49
C THR A 164 -2.56 -0.15 -12.96
N GLU A 165 -2.99 0.91 -13.62
CA GLU A 165 -2.67 1.18 -15.02
C GLU A 165 -1.96 2.53 -15.11
N PHE A 166 -1.05 2.63 -16.09
CA PHE A 166 -0.31 3.84 -16.37
C PHE A 166 -0.36 4.14 -17.86
N ASP A 167 -0.61 5.40 -18.20
CA ASP A 167 -0.52 5.88 -19.57
C ASP A 167 0.94 6.03 -20.02
N ALA A 168 1.18 5.99 -21.33
CA ALA A 168 2.50 6.27 -21.88
C ALA A 168 2.97 7.68 -21.48
N GLY A 169 4.19 7.77 -20.95
CA GLY A 169 4.79 9.00 -20.45
C GLY A 169 4.42 9.36 -19.01
N GLN A 170 3.49 8.63 -18.37
CA GLN A 170 3.06 8.90 -17.00
C GLN A 170 4.18 8.65 -16.00
N ILE A 171 4.38 9.61 -15.10
CA ILE A 171 5.27 9.46 -13.95
C ILE A 171 4.56 8.60 -12.90
N ILE A 172 5.22 7.52 -12.50
CA ILE A 172 4.72 6.56 -11.50
C ILE A 172 5.09 7.04 -10.09
N PHE A 173 6.35 7.43 -9.89
CA PHE A 173 6.84 8.04 -8.66
C PHE A 173 8.07 8.91 -8.94
N LEU A 174 8.39 9.80 -8.00
CA LEU A 174 9.50 10.73 -8.07
C LEU A 174 10.55 10.43 -7.01
N GLU A 175 11.81 10.69 -7.33
CA GLU A 175 12.93 10.65 -6.40
C GLU A 175 12.65 11.52 -5.16
N GLY A 176 12.96 10.97 -3.99
CA GLY A 176 12.78 11.66 -2.70
C GLY A 176 11.38 11.54 -2.11
N ASP A 177 10.37 11.12 -2.88
CA ASP A 177 9.04 10.84 -2.35
C ASP A 177 9.03 9.53 -1.52
N PRO A 178 8.07 9.35 -0.59
CA PRO A 178 7.90 8.12 0.17
C PRO A 178 7.72 6.88 -0.72
N ALA A 179 8.51 5.84 -0.44
CA ALA A 179 8.45 4.54 -1.09
C ALA A 179 7.43 3.63 -0.41
N ASN A 180 6.17 3.84 -0.80
CA ASN A 180 5.02 3.16 -0.24
C ASN A 180 4.34 2.20 -1.22
N GLY A 181 4.80 2.15 -2.48
CA GLY A 181 4.35 1.19 -3.48
C GLY A 181 5.38 0.09 -3.73
N PHE A 182 4.91 -1.06 -4.21
CA PHE A 182 5.74 -2.09 -4.81
C PHE A 182 5.00 -2.67 -6.01
N TYR A 183 5.53 -2.46 -7.20
CA TYR A 183 4.77 -2.71 -8.42
C TYR A 183 5.26 -3.97 -9.11
N LEU A 184 4.37 -4.87 -9.45
CA LEU A 184 4.64 -6.05 -10.26
C LEU A 184 4.15 -5.76 -11.68
N ILE A 185 5.06 -5.47 -12.61
CA ILE A 185 4.70 -5.04 -13.97
C ILE A 185 4.16 -6.23 -14.75
N GLU A 186 2.91 -6.18 -15.19
CA GLU A 186 2.27 -7.25 -15.95
C GLU A 186 2.41 -7.04 -17.46
N THR A 187 2.28 -5.79 -17.92
CA THR A 187 2.49 -5.41 -19.32
C THR A 187 3.17 -4.05 -19.42
N GLY A 188 3.82 -3.81 -20.55
CA GLY A 188 4.50 -2.55 -20.86
C GLY A 188 5.90 -2.47 -20.27
N THR A 189 6.45 -1.26 -20.30
CA THR A 189 7.83 -0.95 -19.94
C THR A 189 7.90 0.35 -19.15
N VAL A 190 8.67 0.32 -18.07
CA VAL A 190 8.94 1.47 -17.19
C VAL A 190 10.43 1.74 -17.18
N VAL A 191 10.83 3.01 -17.27
CA VAL A 191 12.21 3.42 -17.07
C VAL A 191 12.40 4.02 -15.67
N LEU A 192 13.54 3.70 -15.06
CA LEU A 192 14.05 4.42 -13.90
C LEU A 192 14.99 5.51 -14.40
N GLU A 193 14.68 6.76 -14.07
CA GLU A 193 15.40 7.95 -14.51
C GLU A 193 16.14 8.57 -13.31
N GLY A 194 17.41 8.88 -13.51
CA GLY A 194 18.18 9.78 -12.64
C GLY A 194 18.38 11.12 -13.35
N LYS A 195 19.16 12.01 -12.72
CA LYS A 195 19.53 13.31 -13.30
C LYS A 195 21.06 13.41 -13.43
N THR A 196 21.54 13.95 -14.54
CA THR A 196 22.96 14.30 -14.69
C THR A 196 23.32 15.53 -13.84
N SER A 197 24.61 15.86 -13.74
CA SER A 197 25.09 17.10 -13.11
C SER A 197 24.41 18.36 -13.67
N ASP A 198 24.03 18.30 -14.95
CA ASP A 198 23.44 19.41 -15.70
C ASP A 198 21.90 19.36 -15.66
N GLY A 199 21.34 18.46 -14.84
CA GLY A 199 19.89 18.32 -14.61
C GLY A 199 19.14 17.57 -15.71
N GLN A 200 19.82 16.97 -16.68
CA GLN A 200 19.16 16.22 -17.76
C GLN A 200 18.75 14.82 -17.28
N PRO A 201 17.53 14.34 -17.62
CA PRO A 201 17.12 12.98 -17.31
C PRO A 201 18.03 11.96 -17.99
N VAL A 202 18.43 10.92 -17.26
CA VAL A 202 19.20 9.79 -17.79
C VAL A 202 18.55 8.48 -17.34
N VAL A 203 18.30 7.59 -18.29
CA VAL A 203 17.77 6.26 -18.00
C VAL A 203 18.85 5.42 -17.30
N ILE A 204 18.58 5.06 -16.05
CA ILE A 204 19.44 4.21 -15.22
C ILE A 204 19.13 2.74 -15.49
N ASP A 205 17.85 2.40 -15.52
CA ASP A 205 17.38 1.03 -15.67
C ASP A 205 16.05 0.98 -16.42
N THR A 206 15.74 -0.19 -16.97
CA THR A 206 14.49 -0.46 -17.69
C THR A 206 13.84 -1.68 -17.07
N VAL A 207 12.59 -1.55 -16.66
CA VAL A 207 11.78 -2.58 -16.02
C VAL A 207 10.69 -3.00 -16.98
N SER A 208 10.71 -4.27 -17.37
CA SER A 208 9.75 -4.83 -18.33
C SER A 208 8.70 -5.70 -17.64
N ALA A 209 7.69 -6.11 -18.40
CA ALA A 209 6.72 -7.11 -17.97
C ALA A 209 7.38 -8.35 -17.31
N GLY A 210 6.83 -8.77 -16.17
CA GLY A 210 7.31 -9.85 -15.34
C GLY A 210 8.34 -9.46 -14.29
N GLU A 211 8.80 -8.21 -14.29
CA GLU A 211 9.76 -7.70 -13.32
C GLU A 211 9.09 -6.84 -12.24
N PRO A 212 9.62 -6.88 -11.00
CA PRO A 212 9.18 -5.95 -9.97
C PRO A 212 9.82 -4.57 -10.15
N LEU A 213 9.10 -3.53 -9.75
CA LEU A 213 9.53 -2.14 -9.69
C LEU A 213 9.38 -1.61 -8.26
N GLY A 214 10.42 -0.93 -7.80
CA GLY A 214 10.38 -0.14 -6.57
C GLY A 214 10.55 -0.95 -5.29
N TRP A 215 11.73 -1.51 -5.03
CA TRP A 215 12.06 -2.20 -3.76
C TRP A 215 12.47 -1.25 -2.62
N SER A 216 12.45 0.07 -2.82
CA SER A 216 12.82 1.06 -1.79
C SER A 216 11.98 0.93 -0.50
N TRP A 217 10.76 0.39 -0.59
CA TRP A 217 9.90 0.20 0.58
C TRP A 217 10.46 -0.80 1.61
N LEU A 218 11.39 -1.68 1.22
CA LEU A 218 12.02 -2.70 2.09
C LEU A 218 13.10 -2.12 3.02
N PHE A 219 13.71 -1.00 2.62
CA PHE A 219 14.91 -0.48 3.26
C PHE A 219 14.70 0.97 3.74
N PRO A 220 15.01 1.29 5.01
CA PRO A 220 15.06 2.68 5.47
C PRO A 220 15.99 3.52 4.57
N PRO A 221 15.68 4.81 4.31
CA PRO A 221 14.60 5.61 4.91
C PRO A 221 13.23 5.47 4.22
N TYR A 222 13.03 4.45 3.37
CA TYR A 222 11.81 4.25 2.60
C TYR A 222 11.50 5.41 1.65
N LEU A 223 12.51 5.85 0.89
CA LEU A 223 12.38 6.89 -0.12
C LEU A 223 12.72 6.35 -1.50
N TRP A 224 12.10 6.91 -2.54
CA TRP A 224 12.48 6.62 -3.91
C TRP A 224 13.85 7.20 -4.21
N HIS A 225 14.71 6.40 -4.85
CA HIS A 225 16.07 6.82 -5.23
C HIS A 225 16.16 7.32 -6.68
N PHE A 226 15.08 7.13 -7.46
CA PHE A 226 14.99 7.49 -8.86
C PHE A 226 13.56 7.88 -9.20
N ASP A 227 13.39 8.64 -10.26
CA ASP A 227 12.10 8.84 -10.90
C ASP A 227 11.71 7.56 -11.66
N ALA A 228 10.42 7.24 -11.73
CA ALA A 228 9.91 6.16 -12.58
C ALA A 228 8.87 6.68 -13.56
N ARG A 229 8.99 6.27 -14.82
CA ARG A 229 8.08 6.68 -15.89
C ARG A 229 7.71 5.51 -16.78
N ALA A 230 6.43 5.34 -17.05
CA ALA A 230 5.94 4.40 -18.06
C ALA A 230 6.33 4.92 -19.46
N THR A 231 7.07 4.13 -20.26
CA THR A 231 7.42 4.53 -21.63
C THR A 231 6.33 4.22 -22.64
N GLU A 232 5.43 3.32 -22.27
CA GLU A 232 4.24 2.90 -23.01
C GLU A 232 3.10 2.65 -22.03
N ALA A 233 1.90 2.31 -22.51
CA ALA A 233 0.81 1.93 -21.62
C ALA A 233 1.19 0.68 -20.81
N CYS A 234 1.13 0.78 -19.49
CA CYS A 234 1.57 -0.28 -18.56
C CYS A 234 0.42 -0.73 -17.67
N THR A 235 0.38 -2.03 -17.38
CA THR A 235 -0.47 -2.59 -16.31
C THR A 235 0.43 -3.22 -15.25
N ALA A 236 0.03 -3.09 -13.99
CA ALA A 236 0.77 -3.62 -12.87
C ALA A 236 -0.15 -4.01 -11.71
N ILE A 237 0.38 -4.84 -10.81
CA ILE A 237 -0.19 -5.02 -9.46
C ILE A 237 0.63 -4.18 -8.49
N CYS A 238 0.02 -3.16 -7.89
CA CYS A 238 0.63 -2.38 -6.83
C CYS A 238 0.35 -3.04 -5.48
N LEU A 239 1.41 -3.42 -4.77
CA LEU A 239 1.36 -3.87 -3.39
C LEU A 239 1.70 -2.69 -2.47
N SER A 240 0.88 -2.46 -1.45
CA SER A 240 1.17 -1.42 -0.45
C SER A 240 2.40 -1.78 0.39
N GLY A 241 3.50 -1.07 0.18
CA GLY A 241 4.73 -1.20 0.96
C GLY A 241 4.53 -0.90 2.45
N ILE A 242 3.55 -0.05 2.80
CA ILE A 242 3.17 0.20 4.20
C ILE A 242 2.61 -1.08 4.83
N MET A 243 1.63 -1.70 4.17
CA MET A 243 1.00 -2.93 4.66
C MET A 243 2.01 -4.08 4.69
N LEU A 244 2.84 -4.23 3.65
CA LEU A 244 3.90 -5.25 3.62
C LEU A 244 4.90 -5.09 4.77
N ARG A 245 5.26 -3.85 5.14
CA ARG A 245 6.12 -3.60 6.31
C ARG A 245 5.46 -4.02 7.62
N GLN A 246 4.15 -3.86 7.76
CA GLN A 246 3.42 -4.29 8.96
C GLN A 246 3.39 -5.82 9.09
N HIS A 247 3.24 -6.54 7.97
CA HIS A 247 3.28 -8.01 7.95
C HIS A 247 4.68 -8.59 8.17
N ARG A 248 5.73 -7.75 8.14
CA ARG A 248 7.13 -8.19 8.28
C ARG A 248 7.39 -8.89 9.61
N ASP A 249 6.75 -8.41 10.67
CA ASP A 249 6.89 -8.94 12.03
C ASP A 249 5.90 -10.08 12.32
N GLU A 250 4.92 -10.31 11.43
CA GLU A 250 3.85 -11.30 11.59
C GLU A 250 4.19 -12.65 10.94
N ASP A 251 4.83 -12.63 9.76
CA ASP A 251 5.32 -13.84 9.09
C ASP A 251 6.75 -13.63 8.58
N LEU A 252 7.71 -14.15 9.36
CA LEU A 252 9.12 -14.16 8.99
C LEU A 252 9.37 -14.97 7.71
N THR A 253 8.53 -15.95 7.39
CA THR A 253 8.67 -16.76 6.17
C THR A 253 8.30 -15.96 4.92
N LEU A 254 7.22 -15.18 4.97
CA LEU A 254 6.85 -14.25 3.90
C LEU A 254 7.95 -13.20 3.69
N SER A 255 8.42 -12.62 4.79
CA SER A 255 9.51 -11.64 4.77
C SER A 255 10.76 -12.21 4.12
N ASN A 256 11.18 -13.40 4.53
CA ASN A 256 12.36 -14.07 3.99
C ASN A 256 12.21 -14.36 2.48
N GLU A 257 11.03 -14.80 2.03
CA GLU A 257 10.76 -15.01 0.61
C GLU A 257 10.86 -13.70 -0.20
N LEU A 258 10.25 -12.62 0.29
CA LEU A 258 10.32 -11.31 -0.37
C LEU A 258 11.75 -10.75 -0.38
N PHE A 259 12.49 -10.90 0.73
CA PHE A 259 13.90 -10.49 0.79
C PHE A 259 14.75 -11.25 -0.20
N LYS A 260 14.69 -12.59 -0.19
CA LYS A 260 15.47 -13.45 -1.09
C LYS A 260 15.24 -13.07 -2.56
N ARG A 261 13.98 -13.00 -2.98
CA ARG A 261 13.60 -12.66 -4.36
C ARG A 261 14.03 -11.25 -4.75
N THR A 262 13.88 -10.28 -3.83
CA THR A 262 14.32 -8.91 -4.09
C THR A 262 15.84 -8.83 -4.20
N THR A 263 16.58 -9.53 -3.34
CA THR A 263 18.05 -9.58 -3.41
C THR A 263 18.53 -10.13 -4.75
N GLU A 264 17.89 -11.18 -5.29
CA GLU A 264 18.21 -11.71 -6.62
C GLU A 264 18.02 -10.65 -7.72
N VAL A 265 16.95 -9.85 -7.65
CA VAL A 265 16.70 -8.74 -8.58
C VAL A 265 17.76 -7.64 -8.43
N ILE A 266 18.09 -7.26 -7.20
CA ILE A 266 19.12 -6.24 -6.92
C ILE A 266 20.47 -6.69 -7.48
N VAL A 267 20.88 -7.94 -7.24
CA VAL A 267 22.15 -8.48 -7.75
C VAL A 267 22.16 -8.46 -9.27
N ARG A 268 21.08 -8.94 -9.92
CA ARG A 268 20.97 -8.92 -11.40
C ARG A 268 21.14 -7.50 -11.95
N ARG A 269 20.41 -6.53 -11.40
CA ARG A 269 20.43 -5.13 -11.86
C ARG A 269 21.77 -4.47 -11.59
N LEU A 270 22.41 -4.75 -10.45
CA LEU A 270 23.75 -4.27 -10.13
C LEU A 270 24.79 -4.79 -11.14
N GLN A 271 24.73 -6.08 -11.51
CA GLN A 271 25.64 -6.63 -12.52
C GLN A 271 25.39 -6.02 -13.90
N ALA A 272 24.13 -5.80 -14.29
CA ALA A 272 23.79 -5.12 -15.54
C ALA A 272 24.32 -3.68 -15.56
N ALA A 273 24.14 -2.92 -14.48
CA ALA A 273 24.67 -1.56 -14.33
C ALA A 273 26.21 -1.55 -14.41
N ARG A 274 26.88 -2.49 -13.73
CA ARG A 274 28.34 -2.64 -13.81
C ARG A 274 28.81 -2.92 -15.24
N GLY A 275 28.10 -3.78 -15.98
CA GLY A 275 28.39 -4.04 -17.39
C GLY A 275 28.35 -2.78 -18.24
N LYS A 276 27.29 -1.96 -18.09
CA LYS A 276 27.13 -0.68 -18.81
C LYS A 276 28.26 0.31 -18.49
N LEU A 277 28.74 0.34 -17.25
CA LEU A 277 29.87 1.21 -16.84
C LEU A 277 31.19 0.76 -17.45
N ILE A 278 31.45 -0.54 -17.53
CA ILE A 278 32.69 -1.07 -18.10
C ILE A 278 32.71 -0.96 -19.63
N SER A 279 31.54 -1.07 -20.29
CA SER A 279 31.42 -0.97 -21.75
C SER A 279 31.43 0.46 -22.29
N ARG A 280 31.26 1.49 -21.43
CA ARG A 280 31.48 2.90 -21.79
C ARG A 280 33.00 3.18 -21.81
N LYS A 281 33.65 2.84 -22.92
CA LYS A 281 34.97 3.38 -23.31
C LYS A 281 34.79 4.43 -24.38
#